data_AF-A0A832UI94-F1
#
_entry.id   AF-A0A832UI94-F1
#
_cell.length_a   1.000
_cell.length_b   1.000
_cell.length_c   1.000
_cell.angle_alpha   90.00
_cell.angle_beta   90.00
_cell.angle_gamma   90.00
#
_symmetry.space_group_name_H-M   'P 1'
#
loop_
_entity.id
_entity.type
_entity.pdbx_description
1 polymer ?
#
loop_
_entity_poly.entity_id
_entity_poly.type
_entity_poly.pdbx_seq_one_letter_code
_entity_poly.pdbx_strand_id
1 'polypeptide(L)'
;MTEEPTNTEQPQIEKLLFDDQTNFPFHVAYVVYSDLFDAASSVEVKKELNSNIEALKLGQIECETFYRNIAHHRKTAPMPRQDRYSVQTQRKRDWRQREQRSDRIRRHKK
;
A
#
# COMPACT_ATOMS: atom_id res chain seq x y z
N MET A 1 23.17 32.55 -25.91
CA MET A 1 22.74 32.24 -24.54
C MET A 1 22.06 30.89 -24.57
N THR A 2 22.27 30.14 -23.49
CA THR A 2 22.01 28.72 -23.25
C THR A 2 20.61 28.23 -23.60
N GLU A 3 20.58 26.99 -24.07
CA GLU A 3 19.45 26.13 -24.40
C GLU A 3 18.50 25.94 -23.20
N GLU A 4 17.20 26.11 -23.40
CA GLU A 4 16.17 25.69 -22.45
C GLU A 4 15.74 24.25 -22.82
N PRO A 5 15.79 23.28 -21.89
CA PRO A 5 15.34 21.93 -22.17
C PRO A 5 13.81 21.90 -22.22
N THR A 6 13.29 21.37 -23.31
CA THR A 6 11.88 21.01 -23.48
C THR A 6 11.42 20.14 -22.32
N ASN A 7 10.65 20.72 -21.41
CA ASN A 7 9.94 20.00 -20.37
C ASN A 7 8.86 19.17 -21.05
N THR A 8 9.13 17.88 -21.22
CA THR A 8 8.18 16.90 -21.74
C THR A 8 7.01 16.79 -20.76
N GLU A 9 5.98 17.63 -20.96
CA GLU A 9 4.70 17.53 -20.27
C GLU A 9 4.08 16.17 -20.62
N GLN A 10 4.33 15.17 -19.78
CA GLN A 10 3.59 13.92 -19.82
C GLN A 10 2.11 14.27 -19.58
N PRO A 11 1.16 13.78 -20.40
CA PRO A 11 -0.24 14.10 -20.23
C PRO A 11 -0.68 13.64 -18.84
N GLN A 12 -1.02 14.61 -17.99
CA GLN A 12 -1.50 14.36 -16.64
C GLN A 12 -2.87 13.71 -16.74
N ILE A 13 -2.90 12.38 -16.78
CA ILE A 13 -4.15 11.64 -16.63
C ILE A 13 -4.64 11.90 -15.21
N GLU A 14 -5.84 12.47 -15.13
CA GLU A 14 -6.50 12.72 -13.86
C GLU A 14 -7.06 11.43 -13.27
N LYS A 15 -7.03 11.35 -11.94
CA LYS A 15 -7.58 10.24 -11.17
C LYS A 15 -9.10 10.35 -11.15
N LEU A 16 -9.79 9.25 -11.44
CA LEU A 16 -11.25 9.21 -11.32
C LEU A 16 -11.64 9.17 -9.85
N LEU A 17 -12.50 10.09 -9.43
CA LEU A 17 -13.01 10.16 -8.07
C LEU A 17 -14.46 9.68 -8.02
N PHE A 18 -14.70 8.60 -7.28
CA PHE A 18 -16.03 8.03 -7.09
C PHE A 18 -16.38 8.05 -5.61
N ASP A 19 -17.49 8.70 -5.26
CA ASP A 19 -18.01 8.79 -3.89
C ASP A 19 -19.27 7.91 -3.72
N ASP A 20 -19.19 6.66 -4.17
CA ASP A 20 -20.27 5.68 -4.01
C ASP A 20 -19.98 4.75 -2.84
N GLN A 21 -20.31 5.21 -1.62
CA GLN A 21 -20.10 4.44 -0.37
C GLN A 21 -21.10 3.29 -0.17
N THR A 22 -22.11 3.17 -1.03
CA THR A 22 -23.19 2.18 -0.90
C THR A 22 -22.79 0.79 -1.39
N ASN A 23 -21.79 0.69 -2.27
CA ASN A 23 -21.31 -0.58 -2.83
C ASN A 23 -19.95 -0.94 -2.23
N PHE A 24 -19.96 -1.72 -1.15
CA PHE A 24 -18.73 -2.13 -0.45
C PHE A 24 -17.71 -2.84 -1.36
N PRO A 25 -18.08 -3.84 -2.19
CA PRO A 25 -17.16 -4.44 -3.15
C PRO A 25 -16.49 -3.42 -4.08
N PHE A 26 -17.27 -2.48 -4.61
CA PHE A 26 -16.73 -1.41 -5.46
C PHE A 26 -15.79 -0.48 -4.69
N HIS A 27 -16.16 -0.09 -3.46
CA HIS A 27 -15.31 0.75 -2.64
C HIS A 27 -13.94 0.11 -2.34
N VAL A 28 -13.92 -1.19 -2.03
CA VAL A 28 -12.67 -1.93 -1.81
C VAL A 28 -11.85 -2.00 -3.11
N ALA A 29 -12.50 -2.21 -4.26
CA ALA A 29 -11.83 -2.15 -5.56
C ALA A 29 -11.27 -0.75 -5.87
N TYR A 30 -12.00 0.29 -5.52
CA TYR A 30 -11.61 1.69 -5.69
C TYR A 30 -10.38 2.06 -4.86
N VAL A 31 -10.31 1.63 -3.59
CA VAL A 31 -9.12 1.83 -2.73
C VAL A 31 -7.89 1.22 -3.40
N VAL A 32 -8.01 0.01 -3.93
CA VAL A 32 -6.90 -0.66 -4.62
C VAL A 32 -6.51 0.07 -5.92
N TYR A 33 -7.50 0.52 -6.70
CA TYR A 33 -7.26 1.34 -7.88
C TYR A 33 -6.51 2.63 -7.49
N SER A 34 -6.94 3.30 -6.42
CA SER A 34 -6.33 4.52 -5.91
C SER A 34 -4.86 4.33 -5.58
N ASP A 35 -4.54 3.28 -4.80
CA ASP A 35 -3.17 2.97 -4.42
C ASP A 35 -2.29 2.66 -5.64
N LEU A 36 -2.81 1.91 -6.60
CA LEU A 36 -2.08 1.55 -7.83
C LEU A 36 -1.88 2.76 -8.74
N PHE A 37 -2.88 3.65 -8.83
CA PHE A 37 -2.81 4.86 -9.64
C PHE A 37 -1.75 5.83 -9.10
N ASP A 38 -1.67 5.94 -7.77
CA ASP A 38 -0.68 6.78 -7.10
C ASP A 38 0.73 6.18 -7.20
N ALA A 39 0.86 4.84 -7.21
CA ALA A 39 2.14 4.14 -7.39
C ALA A 39 2.62 4.07 -8.85
N ALA A 40 1.73 4.20 -9.83
CA ALA A 40 2.07 4.06 -11.25
C ALA A 40 2.82 5.29 -11.79
N SER A 41 4.02 5.08 -12.32
CA SER A 41 4.80 6.13 -13.03
C SER A 41 4.44 6.24 -14.51
N SER A 42 3.84 5.20 -15.12
CA SER A 42 3.50 5.19 -16.55
C SER A 42 2.10 5.73 -16.80
N VAL A 43 2.00 6.62 -17.79
CA VAL A 43 0.75 7.17 -18.33
C VAL A 43 -0.14 6.06 -18.92
N GLU A 44 0.45 5.05 -19.55
CA GLU A 44 -0.30 3.93 -20.14
C GLU A 44 -1.01 3.10 -19.07
N VAL A 45 -0.30 2.83 -17.96
CA VAL A 45 -0.84 2.09 -16.81
C VAL A 45 -2.00 2.86 -16.18
N LYS A 46 -1.87 4.19 -16.03
CA LYS A 46 -2.97 5.03 -15.51
C LYS A 46 -4.22 4.98 -16.40
N LYS A 47 -4.05 4.99 -17.72
CA LYS A 47 -5.17 4.83 -18.68
C LYS A 47 -5.87 3.48 -18.53
N GLU A 48 -5.10 2.39 -18.45
CA GLU A 48 -5.66 1.05 -18.25
C GLU A 48 -6.42 0.95 -16.93
N LEU A 49 -5.87 1.49 -15.85
CA LEU A 49 -6.53 1.50 -14.54
C LEU A 49 -7.86 2.27 -14.59
N ASN A 50 -7.88 3.44 -15.24
CA ASN A 50 -9.10 4.25 -15.41
C ASN A 50 -10.18 3.49 -16.19
N SER A 51 -9.81 2.87 -17.31
CA SER A 51 -10.73 2.07 -18.13
C SER A 51 -11.32 0.89 -17.34
N ASN A 52 -10.50 0.19 -16.55
CA ASN A 52 -10.95 -0.93 -15.73
C ASN A 52 -11.93 -0.50 -14.62
N ILE A 53 -11.67 0.62 -13.93
CA ILE A 53 -12.56 1.08 -12.86
C ILE A 53 -13.89 1.61 -13.42
N GLU A 54 -13.88 2.24 -14.59
CA GLU A 54 -15.12 2.65 -15.30
C GLU A 54 -15.94 1.42 -15.73
N ALA A 55 -15.29 0.42 -16.33
CA ALA A 55 -15.95 -0.82 -16.73
C ALA A 55 -16.58 -1.53 -15.51
N LEU A 56 -15.92 -1.50 -14.35
CA LEU A 56 -16.45 -2.04 -13.10
C LEU A 56 -17.67 -1.25 -12.61
N LYS A 57 -17.61 0.09 -12.67
CA LYS A 57 -18.73 0.97 -12.28
C LYS A 57 -19.96 0.76 -13.15
N LEU A 58 -19.76 0.61 -14.46
CA LEU A 58 -20.84 0.35 -15.42
C LEU A 58 -21.37 -1.09 -15.34
N GLY A 59 -20.78 -1.96 -14.51
CA GLY A 59 -21.16 -3.36 -14.40
C GLY A 59 -20.83 -4.19 -15.64
N GLN A 60 -19.93 -3.71 -16.51
CA GLN A 60 -19.47 -4.43 -17.70
C GLN A 60 -18.50 -5.56 -17.34
N ILE A 61 -17.79 -5.41 -16.22
CA ILE A 61 -16.89 -6.42 -15.68
C ILE A 61 -17.25 -6.73 -14.22
N GLU A 62 -17.01 -7.97 -13.82
CA GLU A 62 -17.14 -8.40 -12.43
C GLU A 62 -15.91 -8.03 -11.60
N CYS A 63 -16.08 -8.00 -10.27
CA CYS A 63 -14.99 -7.72 -9.33
C CYS A 63 -13.81 -8.70 -9.49
N GLU A 64 -14.07 -9.98 -9.77
CA GLU A 64 -13.01 -10.97 -10.00
C GLU A 64 -12.16 -10.60 -11.23
N THR A 65 -12.81 -10.27 -12.33
CA THR A 65 -12.16 -9.86 -13.58
C THR A 65 -11.34 -8.59 -13.38
N PHE A 66 -11.88 -7.62 -12.64
CA PHE A 66 -11.13 -6.42 -12.25
C PHE A 66 -9.81 -6.79 -11.55
N TYR A 67 -9.87 -7.62 -10.49
CA TYR A 67 -8.67 -8.02 -9.75
C TYR A 67 -7.67 -8.83 -10.58
N ARG A 68 -8.14 -9.63 -11.54
CA ARG A 68 -7.27 -10.33 -12.50
C ARG A 68 -6.53 -9.34 -13.41
N ASN A 69 -7.22 -8.33 -13.95
CA ASN A 69 -6.63 -7.33 -14.84
C ASN A 69 -5.55 -6.50 -14.13
N ILE A 70 -5.81 -6.09 -12.88
CA ILE A 70 -4.87 -5.25 -12.12
C ILE A 70 -3.76 -6.06 -11.40
N ALA A 71 -3.81 -7.39 -11.43
CA ALA A 71 -2.83 -8.24 -10.74
C ALA A 71 -1.39 -8.01 -11.22
N HIS A 72 -1.21 -7.68 -12.50
CA HIS A 72 0.10 -7.38 -13.07
C HIS A 72 0.69 -6.08 -12.50
N HIS A 73 -0.16 -5.05 -12.32
CA HIS A 73 0.20 -3.75 -11.75
C HIS A 73 0.46 -3.80 -10.24
N ARG A 74 -0.08 -4.81 -9.54
CA ARG A 74 0.20 -5.02 -8.10
C ARG A 74 1.59 -5.56 -7.81
N LYS A 75 2.20 -6.30 -8.73
CA LYS A 75 3.54 -6.89 -8.52
C LYS A 75 4.66 -5.84 -8.60
N THR A 76 4.42 -4.75 -9.30
CA THR A 76 5.37 -3.64 -9.45
C THR A 76 5.30 -2.67 -8.28
N ALA A 77 4.15 -2.58 -7.61
CA ALA A 77 4.02 -1.81 -6.39
C ALA A 77 4.80 -2.48 -5.25
N PRO A 78 5.60 -1.72 -4.47
CA PRO A 78 6.28 -2.26 -3.30
C PRO A 78 5.22 -2.73 -2.29
N MET A 79 5.01 -4.04 -2.21
CA MET A 79 4.11 -4.62 -1.22
C MET A 79 4.61 -4.23 0.17
N PRO A 80 3.79 -3.61 1.04
CA PRO A 80 4.19 -3.37 2.41
C PRO A 80 4.52 -4.72 3.01
N ARG A 81 5.79 -4.90 3.40
CA ARG A 81 6.24 -6.11 4.07
C ARG A 81 5.32 -6.29 5.27
N GLN A 82 4.59 -7.40 5.32
CA GLN A 82 3.87 -7.79 6.53
C GLN A 82 4.93 -7.97 7.60
N ASP A 83 5.15 -6.91 8.38
CA ASP A 83 6.13 -6.90 9.44
C ASP A 83 5.64 -7.94 10.43
N ARG A 84 6.32 -9.09 10.46
CA ARG A 84 5.91 -10.21 11.30
C ARG A 84 6.25 -9.79 12.72
N TYR A 85 5.29 -9.16 13.39
CA TYR A 85 5.40 -8.86 14.82
C TYR A 85 5.52 -10.19 15.57
N SER A 86 6.75 -10.52 15.97
CA SER A 86 7.01 -11.66 16.84
C SER A 86 6.88 -11.21 18.29
N VAL A 87 5.92 -11.77 19.02
CA VAL A 87 5.79 -11.52 20.46
C VAL A 87 6.86 -12.35 21.16
N GLN A 88 7.94 -11.69 21.62
CA GLN A 88 8.93 -12.34 22.46
C GLN A 88 8.42 -12.42 23.90
N THR A 89 8.17 -13.65 24.37
CA THR A 89 7.79 -13.91 25.76
C THR A 89 9.02 -14.31 26.58
N GLN A 90 9.00 -14.00 27.88
CA GLN A 90 10.06 -14.39 28.81
C GLN A 90 9.50 -15.30 29.90
N ARG A 91 10.25 -16.35 30.28
CA ARG A 91 9.87 -17.20 31.42
C ARG A 91 9.95 -16.37 32.71
N LYS A 92 8.96 -16.55 33.61
CA LYS A 92 8.88 -15.84 34.90
C LYS A 92 10.16 -15.97 35.74
N ARG A 93 10.83 -17.12 35.70
CA ARG A 93 12.10 -17.37 36.40
C ARG A 93 13.21 -16.44 35.90
N ASP A 94 13.36 -16.32 34.59
CA ASP A 94 14.43 -15.53 33.96
C ASP A 94 14.23 -14.03 34.21
N TRP A 95 12.96 -13.59 34.23
CA TRP A 95 12.60 -12.23 34.63
C TRP A 95 13.04 -11.93 36.07
N ARG A 96 12.70 -12.79 37.03
CA ARG A 96 13.12 -12.63 38.44
C ARG A 96 14.64 -12.60 38.60
N GLN A 97 15.36 -13.49 37.90
CA GLN A 97 16.83 -13.52 37.99
C GLN A 97 17.46 -12.23 37.43
N ARG A 98 16.92 -11.72 36.33
CA ARG A 98 17.36 -10.45 35.75
C ARG A 98 17.13 -9.30 36.72
N GLU A 99 15.96 -9.26 37.35
CA GLU A 99 15.56 -8.18 38.27
C GLU A 99 16.38 -8.20 39.58
N GLN A 100 16.60 -9.38 40.16
CA GLN A 100 17.49 -9.54 41.32
C GLN A 100 18.93 -9.09 41.00
N ARG A 101 19.42 -9.40 39.80
CA ARG A 101 20.75 -8.96 39.35
C ARG A 101 20.80 -7.45 39.16
N SER A 102 19.79 -6.83 38.55
CA SER A 102 19.74 -5.37 38.38
C SER A 102 19.65 -4.65 39.73
N ASP A 103 18.88 -5.18 40.66
CA ASP A 103 18.78 -4.63 42.02
C ASP A 103 20.12 -4.71 42.76
N ARG A 104 20.80 -5.86 42.68
CA ARG A 104 22.13 -6.02 43.27
C ARG A 104 23.13 -5.02 42.68
N ILE A 105 23.13 -4.87 41.36
CA ILE A 105 23.98 -3.87 40.68
C ILE A 105 23.62 -2.48 41.19
N ARG A 106 22.34 -2.10 41.23
CA ARG A 106 21.90 -0.78 41.71
C ARG A 106 22.33 -0.50 43.15
N ARG A 107 22.34 -1.50 44.03
CA ARG A 107 22.77 -1.37 45.43
C ARG A 107 24.28 -1.25 45.60
N HIS A 108 25.06 -1.91 44.75
CA HIS A 108 26.51 -2.03 44.94
C HIS A 108 27.36 -1.29 43.91
N LYS A 109 26.74 -0.73 42.87
CA LYS A 109 27.42 0.11 41.88
C LYS A 109 27.46 1.54 42.42
N LYS A 110 28.54 1.89 43.11
CA LYS A 110 29.02 3.25 43.29
C LYS A 110 29.91 3.62 42.10
#